data_AF-A0A924BNU4-F1
#
_entry.id   AF-A0A924BNU4-F1
#
_cell.length_a   1.000
_cell.length_b   1.000
_cell.length_c   1.000
_cell.angle_alpha   90.00
_cell.angle_beta   90.00
_cell.angle_gamma   90.00
#
_symmetry.space_group_name_H-M   'P 1'
#
loop_
_entity.id
_entity.type
_entity.pdbx_description
1 polymer ?
#
loop_
_entity_poly.entity_id
_entity_poly.type
_entity_poly.pdbx_seq_one_letter_code
_entity_poly.pdbx_strand_id
1 'polypeptide(L)'
;MLTLALEKPGVNAPKLSLSLTKGARFTVTVAWSCNADHQDDIDIHALVAVNDGAGARVTSLQDVLSTYNTTRMNPQGGALPTNPDGSFQTGDGGLIHTGDKRIQNSTESIVIDGSKLRAGVNEVPIFATVHEA
;
A
#
# COMPACT_ATOMS: atom_id res chain seq x y z
N MET A 1 -23.41 -6.91 10.78
CA MET A 1 -23.73 -8.09 9.95
C MET A 1 -23.99 -7.58 8.55
N LEU A 2 -23.18 -7.97 7.56
CA LEU A 2 -23.39 -7.59 6.17
C LEU A 2 -24.43 -8.55 5.58
N THR A 3 -25.59 -8.03 5.17
CA THR A 3 -26.66 -8.82 4.55
C THR A 3 -26.65 -8.50 3.06
N LEU A 4 -26.35 -9.49 2.21
CA LEU A 4 -26.49 -9.37 0.76
C LEU A 4 -27.90 -9.82 0.37
N ALA A 5 -28.73 -8.90 -0.11
CA ALA A 5 -29.98 -9.26 -0.77
C ALA A 5 -29.66 -9.75 -2.18
N LEU A 6 -30.23 -10.88 -2.60
CA LEU A 6 -30.18 -11.33 -3.99
C LEU A 6 -31.09 -10.41 -4.83
N GLU A 7 -30.50 -9.54 -5.63
CA GLU A 7 -31.24 -8.57 -6.44
C GLU A 7 -31.57 -9.09 -7.84
N LYS A 8 -32.70 -8.62 -8.37
CA LYS A 8 -33.24 -8.99 -9.69
C LYS A 8 -32.43 -8.32 -10.82
N PRO A 9 -32.28 -8.94 -12.00
CA PRO A 9 -31.60 -8.31 -13.14
C PRO A 9 -32.17 -6.93 -13.48
N GLY A 10 -31.29 -5.94 -13.66
CA GLY A 10 -31.64 -4.55 -14.02
C GLY A 10 -31.65 -3.55 -12.87
N VAL A 11 -31.36 -3.96 -11.63
CA VAL A 11 -31.20 -3.06 -10.49
C VAL A 11 -29.73 -2.69 -10.32
N ASN A 12 -29.44 -1.41 -10.07
CA ASN A 12 -28.10 -0.96 -9.69
C ASN A 12 -27.77 -1.54 -8.32
N ALA A 13 -26.87 -2.51 -8.29
CA ALA A 13 -26.45 -3.16 -7.04
C ALA A 13 -25.97 -2.11 -6.04
N PRO A 14 -26.39 -2.20 -4.76
CA PRO A 14 -25.92 -1.30 -3.73
C PRO A 14 -24.40 -1.42 -3.60
N LYS A 15 -23.73 -0.26 -3.55
CA LYS A 15 -22.28 -0.19 -3.37
C LYS A 15 -21.91 -0.89 -2.06
N LEU A 16 -21.30 -2.07 -2.18
CA LEU A 16 -20.76 -2.78 -1.03
C LEU A 16 -19.64 -1.93 -0.44
N SER A 17 -19.80 -1.55 0.83
CA SER A 17 -18.77 -0.85 1.60
C SER A 17 -18.60 -1.54 2.94
N LEU A 18 -17.35 -1.83 3.30
CA LEU A 18 -17.00 -2.23 4.65
C LEU A 18 -16.71 -0.96 5.44
N SER A 19 -17.29 -0.83 6.63
CA SER A 19 -16.94 0.26 7.55
C SER A 19 -15.54 -0.02 8.13
N LEU A 20 -14.51 0.48 7.47
CA LEU A 20 -13.12 0.38 7.91
C LEU A 20 -12.71 1.50 8.88
N THR A 21 -13.67 2.22 9.45
CA THR A 21 -13.40 3.30 10.41
C THR A 21 -13.12 2.73 11.79
N LYS A 22 -11.92 2.20 12.00
CA LYS A 22 -11.39 2.03 13.36
C LYS A 22 -10.40 3.11 13.77
N GLY A 23 -10.05 4.07 12.90
CA GLY A 23 -9.00 5.06 13.16
C GLY A 23 -7.69 4.41 13.64
N ALA A 24 -7.56 3.11 13.37
CA ALA A 24 -6.58 2.26 14.01
C ALA A 24 -5.30 2.36 13.21
N ARG A 25 -4.21 2.41 13.95
CA ARG A 25 -2.87 2.43 13.40
C ARG A 25 -2.30 1.03 13.49
N PHE A 26 -1.86 0.52 12.35
CA PHE A 26 -1.22 -0.79 12.26
C PHE A 26 0.16 -0.65 11.65
N THR A 27 1.01 -1.64 11.91
CA THR A 27 2.33 -1.74 11.28
C THR A 27 2.46 -3.15 10.74
N VAL A 28 2.79 -3.24 9.46
CA VAL A 28 3.13 -4.49 8.80
C VAL A 28 4.63 -4.47 8.56
N THR A 29 5.33 -5.49 9.06
CA THR A 29 6.77 -5.62 8.96
C THR A 29 7.09 -6.88 8.19
N VAL A 30 7.93 -6.76 7.17
CA VAL A 30 8.55 -7.89 6.48
C VAL A 30 10.00 -7.95 6.90
N ALA A 31 10.43 -9.14 7.31
CA ALA A 31 11.79 -9.45 7.70
C ALA A 31 12.27 -10.64 6.89
N TRP A 32 13.53 -10.63 6.44
CA TRP A 32 14.09 -11.74 5.68
C TRP A 32 15.54 -12.03 6.04
N SER A 33 15.86 -13.31 5.92
CA SER A 33 17.20 -13.87 6.11
C SER A 33 17.45 -14.86 4.99
N CYS A 34 18.52 -14.68 4.22
CA CYS A 34 18.96 -15.64 3.22
C CYS A 34 20.32 -16.21 3.64
N ASN A 35 20.45 -17.55 3.62
CA ASN A 35 21.68 -18.25 3.99
C ASN A 35 22.58 -18.56 2.78
N ALA A 36 22.15 -18.17 1.59
CA ALA A 36 22.91 -18.37 0.36
C ALA A 36 23.70 -17.10 0.00
N ASP A 37 24.78 -17.27 -0.75
CA ASP A 37 25.71 -16.21 -1.16
C ASP A 37 25.15 -15.40 -2.36
N HIS A 38 23.84 -15.11 -2.34
CA HIS A 38 23.17 -14.18 -3.24
C HIS A 38 22.50 -13.08 -2.41
N GLN A 39 22.61 -11.85 -2.89
CA GLN A 39 21.98 -10.70 -2.25
C GLN A 39 20.58 -10.57 -2.84
N ASP A 40 19.58 -11.20 -2.23
CA ASP A 40 18.19 -10.91 -2.60
C ASP A 40 17.70 -9.70 -1.82
N ASP A 41 17.06 -8.79 -2.54
CA ASP A 41 16.38 -7.62 -2.01
C ASP A 41 14.87 -7.87 -1.97
N ILE A 42 14.23 -7.53 -0.84
CA ILE A 42 12.80 -7.68 -0.68
C ILE A 42 12.19 -6.31 -0.47
N ASP A 43 11.46 -5.83 -1.47
CA ASP A 43 10.68 -4.61 -1.37
C ASP A 43 9.25 -4.95 -0.91
N ILE A 44 8.74 -4.24 0.11
CA ILE A 44 7.31 -4.25 0.44
C ILE A 44 6.58 -3.06 -0.17
N HIS A 45 5.39 -3.31 -0.70
CA HIS A 45 4.55 -2.31 -1.36
C HIS A 45 3.15 -2.31 -0.77
N ALA A 46 2.47 -1.18 -0.88
CA ALA A 46 1.05 -1.10 -0.58
C ALA A 46 0.30 -0.20 -1.56
N LEU A 47 -0.97 -0.51 -1.75
CA LEU A 47 -1.85 0.19 -2.68
C LEU A 47 -3.03 0.79 -1.93
N VAL A 48 -3.35 2.06 -2.19
CA VAL A 48 -4.59 2.67 -1.72
C VAL A 48 -5.67 2.45 -2.77
N ALA A 49 -6.45 1.37 -2.60
CA ALA A 49 -7.50 1.02 -3.53
C ALA A 49 -8.84 1.65 -3.14
N VAL A 50 -9.47 2.30 -4.12
CA VAL A 50 -10.77 2.96 -3.98
C VAL A 50 -11.78 2.23 -4.85
N ASN A 51 -12.97 1.97 -4.31
CA ASN A 51 -14.10 1.44 -5.05
C ASN A 51 -15.17 2.53 -5.16
N ASP A 52 -15.49 2.94 -6.38
CA ASP A 52 -16.55 3.89 -6.69
C ASP A 52 -17.80 3.25 -7.30
N GLY A 53 -17.85 1.92 -7.41
CA GLY A 53 -18.95 1.15 -7.97
C GLY A 53 -18.54 0.11 -9.02
N ALA A 54 -17.31 0.19 -9.55
CA ALA A 54 -16.79 -0.73 -10.56
C ALA A 54 -15.69 -1.69 -10.03
N GLY A 55 -15.58 -1.84 -8.71
CA GLY A 55 -14.52 -2.62 -8.07
C GLY A 55 -13.40 -1.74 -7.51
N ALA A 56 -12.60 -2.32 -6.61
CA ALA A 56 -11.47 -1.63 -5.98
C ALA A 56 -10.34 -1.45 -7.00
N ARG A 57 -9.87 -0.21 -7.17
CA ARG A 57 -8.78 0.12 -8.11
C ARG A 57 -7.88 1.22 -7.59
N VAL A 58 -6.66 1.27 -8.12
CA VAL A 58 -5.71 2.36 -7.93
C VAL A 58 -5.68 3.18 -9.22
N THR A 59 -5.91 4.49 -9.13
CA THR A 59 -6.01 5.36 -10.31
C THR A 59 -4.96 6.47 -10.36
N SER A 60 -4.12 6.59 -9.32
CA SER A 60 -3.09 7.61 -9.22
C SER A 60 -1.79 7.02 -8.70
N LEU A 61 -0.65 7.51 -9.20
CA LEU A 61 0.65 7.14 -8.63
C LEU A 61 0.79 7.61 -7.17
N GLN A 62 0.08 8.65 -6.72
CA GLN A 62 0.14 9.05 -5.30
C GLN A 62 -0.42 8.00 -4.33
N ASP A 63 -1.11 6.98 -4.87
CA ASP A 63 -1.75 5.89 -4.15
C ASP A 63 -0.96 4.58 -4.20
N VAL A 64 0.21 4.59 -4.86
CA VAL A 64 1.09 3.44 -4.98
C VAL A 64 2.29 3.66 -4.05
N LEU A 65 2.22 3.11 -2.83
CA LEU A 65 3.34 3.13 -1.90
C LEU A 65 4.37 2.08 -2.34
N SER A 66 5.38 2.52 -3.08
CA SER A 66 6.44 1.68 -3.63
C SER A 66 7.75 2.45 -3.72
N THR A 67 8.88 1.78 -3.44
CA THR A 67 10.24 2.31 -3.59
C THR A 67 10.48 2.84 -5.00
N TYR A 68 10.00 2.13 -6.03
CA TYR A 68 10.06 2.49 -7.45
C TYR A 68 9.26 3.74 -7.82
N ASN A 69 8.29 4.12 -7.00
CA ASN A 69 7.45 5.30 -7.23
C ASN A 69 7.94 6.54 -6.45
N THR A 70 9.07 6.43 -5.77
CA THR A 70 9.70 7.59 -5.15
C THR A 70 10.36 8.47 -6.21
N THR A 71 10.32 9.78 -6.03
CA THR A 71 11.04 10.77 -6.85
C THR A 71 12.56 10.56 -6.80
N ARG A 72 13.07 9.94 -5.73
CA ARG A 72 14.48 9.56 -5.63
C ARG A 72 14.85 8.42 -6.58
N MET A 73 14.03 7.36 -6.63
CA MET A 73 14.28 6.18 -7.47
C MET A 73 13.83 6.37 -8.93
N ASN A 74 12.76 7.15 -9.13
CA ASN A 74 12.23 7.50 -10.43
C ASN A 74 12.06 9.03 -10.56
N PRO A 75 13.16 9.77 -10.84
CA PRO A 75 13.11 11.24 -10.92
C PRO A 75 12.20 11.81 -12.01
N GLN A 76 11.86 11.02 -13.04
CA GLN A 76 11.09 11.48 -14.19
C GLN A 76 9.59 11.15 -14.10
N GLY A 77 9.18 10.29 -13.16
CA GLY A 77 7.79 9.84 -13.07
C GLY A 77 7.32 9.39 -11.69
N GLY A 78 8.19 9.36 -10.69
CA GLY A 78 7.83 9.04 -9.30
C GLY A 78 6.95 10.13 -8.70
N ALA A 79 5.89 9.72 -8.02
CA ALA A 79 4.95 10.65 -7.39
C ALA A 79 5.26 10.95 -5.92
N LEU A 80 6.10 10.13 -5.27
CA LEU A 80 6.29 10.19 -3.82
C LEU A 80 7.62 10.86 -3.44
N PRO A 81 7.64 11.95 -2.65
CA PRO A 81 8.87 12.49 -2.11
C PRO A 81 9.47 11.51 -1.09
N THR A 82 10.80 11.45 -1.05
CA THR A 82 11.55 10.71 -0.01
C THR A 82 12.01 11.68 1.07
N ASN A 83 11.76 11.34 2.32
CA ASN A 83 12.24 12.08 3.48
C ASN A 83 13.76 11.89 3.68
N PRO A 84 14.43 12.76 4.46
CA PRO A 84 15.86 12.63 4.73
C PRO A 84 16.28 11.29 5.36
N ASP A 85 15.40 10.65 6.12
CA ASP A 85 15.61 9.34 6.74
C ASP A 85 15.37 8.15 5.78
N GLY A 86 14.99 8.44 4.53
CA GLY A 86 14.68 7.44 3.51
C GLY A 86 13.21 6.98 3.51
N SER A 87 12.41 7.38 4.49
CA SER A 87 10.98 7.07 4.51
C SER A 87 10.21 7.81 3.41
N PHE A 88 9.05 7.31 3.06
CA PHE A 88 8.15 7.95 2.09
C PHE A 88 6.71 7.54 2.39
N GLN A 89 5.74 8.28 1.86
CA GLN A 89 4.33 8.08 2.20
C GLN A 89 3.41 8.41 1.03
N THR A 90 2.19 7.87 1.05
CA THR A 90 1.11 8.25 0.10
C THR A 90 0.71 9.71 0.27
N GLY A 91 0.04 10.29 -0.74
CA GLY A 91 -0.34 11.70 -0.73
C GLY A 91 -1.23 12.12 0.45
N ASP A 92 -2.07 11.20 0.94
CA ASP A 92 -2.90 11.41 2.14
C ASP A 92 -2.18 11.12 3.47
N GLY A 93 -0.96 10.57 3.41
CA GLY A 93 -0.18 10.16 4.58
C GLY A 93 -0.77 8.97 5.33
N GLY A 94 -1.76 8.28 4.74
CA GLY A 94 -2.40 7.11 5.32
C GLY A 94 -1.51 5.88 5.32
N LEU A 95 -0.57 5.77 4.36
CA LEU A 95 0.43 4.70 4.32
C LEU A 95 1.83 5.32 4.34
N ILE A 96 2.71 4.82 5.21
CA ILE A 96 4.08 5.30 5.38
C ILE A 96 5.04 4.10 5.33
N HIS A 97 6.03 4.16 4.42
CA HIS A 97 7.10 3.17 4.29
C HIS A 97 8.35 3.63 5.04
N THR A 98 9.07 2.72 5.69
CA THR A 98 10.34 3.01 6.40
C THR A 98 11.55 3.25 5.48
N GLY A 99 11.34 3.29 4.17
CA GLY A 99 12.39 3.27 3.16
C GLY A 99 12.90 1.88 2.78
N ASP A 100 13.58 1.85 1.63
CA ASP A 100 14.22 0.68 0.99
C ASP A 100 15.41 0.16 1.83
N LYS A 101 15.52 -1.17 2.02
CA LYS A 101 16.58 -1.86 2.77
C LYS A 101 17.19 -3.04 2.01
N ARG A 102 18.22 -2.75 1.20
CA ARG A 102 18.93 -3.73 0.35
C ARG A 102 19.98 -4.64 0.99
N ILE A 103 20.00 -4.72 2.32
CA ILE A 103 21.01 -5.50 3.05
C ILE A 103 20.35 -6.71 3.70
N GLN A 104 20.99 -7.89 3.60
CA GLN A 104 20.49 -9.11 4.24
C GLN A 104 20.26 -8.91 5.75
N ASN A 105 19.31 -9.68 6.31
CA ASN A 105 18.91 -9.58 7.72
C ASN A 105 18.31 -8.21 8.08
N SER A 106 17.63 -7.60 7.12
CA SER A 106 16.92 -6.34 7.31
C SER A 106 15.42 -6.54 7.41
N THR A 107 14.76 -5.43 7.72
CA THR A 107 13.32 -5.34 7.79
C THR A 107 12.84 -4.10 7.07
N GLU A 108 11.75 -4.23 6.33
CA GLU A 108 10.97 -3.10 5.85
C GLU A 108 9.62 -3.08 6.56
N SER A 109 9.04 -1.88 6.73
CA SER A 109 7.74 -1.75 7.37
C SER A 109 6.88 -0.71 6.70
N ILE A 110 5.58 -1.00 6.68
CA ILE A 110 4.52 -0.09 6.29
C ILE A 110 3.65 0.20 7.51
N VAL A 111 3.58 1.47 7.88
CA VAL A 111 2.62 1.98 8.85
C VAL A 111 1.36 2.38 8.11
N ILE A 112 0.22 1.86 8.58
CA ILE A 112 -1.11 2.19 8.07
C ILE A 112 -1.80 3.01 9.14
N ASP A 113 -2.06 4.28 8.84
CA ASP A 113 -2.80 5.21 9.69
C ASP A 113 -4.22 5.38 9.11
N GLY A 114 -5.15 4.56 9.60
CA GLY A 114 -6.53 4.59 9.15
C GLY A 114 -7.26 5.90 9.43
N SER A 115 -6.71 6.79 10.28
CA SER A 115 -7.28 8.12 10.51
C SER A 115 -6.97 9.11 9.39
N LYS A 116 -5.97 8.81 8.56
CA LYS A 116 -5.51 9.64 7.45
C LYS A 116 -5.93 9.12 6.08
N LEU A 117 -6.34 7.86 5.99
CA LEU A 117 -6.91 7.31 4.76
C LEU A 117 -8.16 8.09 4.38
N ARG A 118 -8.18 8.61 3.15
CA ARG A 118 -9.32 9.37 2.65
C ARG A 118 -10.59 8.52 2.52
N ALA A 119 -11.74 9.19 2.52
CA ALA A 119 -13.03 8.54 2.32
C ALA A 119 -13.08 7.78 0.97
N GLY A 120 -13.68 6.59 0.97
CA GLY A 120 -13.82 5.76 -0.22
C GLY A 120 -12.72 4.71 -0.42
N VAL A 121 -11.59 4.82 0.30
CA VAL A 121 -10.61 3.73 0.41
C VAL A 121 -11.29 2.55 1.10
N ASN A 122 -11.38 1.43 0.40
CA ASN A 122 -12.09 0.24 0.88
C ASN A 122 -11.17 -0.98 1.02
N GLU A 123 -9.94 -0.90 0.50
CA GLU A 123 -8.95 -1.96 0.59
C GLU A 123 -7.54 -1.37 0.52
N VAL A 124 -6.61 -1.98 1.27
CA VAL A 124 -5.17 -1.69 1.19
C VAL A 124 -4.43 -3.00 0.92
N PRO A 125 -4.27 -3.40 -0.35
CA PRO A 125 -3.43 -4.54 -0.69
C PRO A 125 -1.98 -4.26 -0.30
N ILE A 126 -1.34 -5.26 0.31
CA ILE A 126 0.08 -5.24 0.68
C ILE A 126 0.71 -6.47 0.06
N PHE A 127 1.84 -6.29 -0.61
CA PHE A 127 2.56 -7.37 -1.26
C PHE A 127 4.06 -7.11 -1.20
N ALA A 128 4.84 -8.17 -1.35
CA ALA A 128 6.29 -8.08 -1.42
C ALA A 128 6.77 -8.56 -2.80
N THR A 129 7.83 -7.95 -3.30
CA THR A 129 8.58 -8.42 -4.47
C THR A 129 9.97 -8.85 -4.04
N VAL A 130 10.49 -9.91 -4.66
CA VAL A 130 11.86 -10.38 -4.44
C VAL A 130 12.65 -10.06 -5.69
N HIS A 131 13.79 -9.40 -5.49
CA HIS A 131 14.70 -8.97 -6.54
C HIS A 131 16.08 -9.58 -6.30
N GLU A 132 16.78 -9.90 -7.39
CA GLU A 132 18.22 -10.12 -7.34
C GLU A 132 18.89 -8.74 -7.23
N ALA A 133 19.67 -8.50 -6.17
CA ALA A 133 20.29 -7.21 -5.87
C ALA A 133 21.61 -6.99 -6.63
#